data_AF-A0A9W8HMG5-F1
#
_entry.id   AF-A0A9W8HMG5-F1
#
_cell.length_a   1.000
_cell.length_b   1.000
_cell.length_c   1.000
_cell.angle_alpha   90.00
_cell.angle_beta   90.00
_cell.angle_gamma   90.00
#
_symmetry.space_group_name_H-M   'P 1'
#
loop_
_entity.id
_entity.type
_entity.pdbx_description
1 polymer ?
#
loop_
_entity_poly.entity_id
_entity_poly.type
_entity_poly.pdbx_seq_one_letter_code
_entity_poly.pdbx_strand_id
1 'polypeptide(L)'
;MPPVRRSRRLAAATRTVVEVVVERRTARPPARSTANRLAAAAATARSWRARVTECADRAYDAERGRIDWEAVAAELRLPLIGCLHMFDASLSAVAVRQPPDPGDWPVDDEHAMADFVADNFGTLAGDVWRLAGVYMNTREADCLAAYRRLKGVKMTAGVHESIKKFREDGVSWREIYKMFPVHKNLVALQSGFRCVKRNCQRVPDTKKTPAKWTQAETERIKEIVRQHYHVMIRCQKAFEPQQEHVDAVNQEVQRQRESGLDIDWVAVSWAVGLSELDCLELCRFSEGKARWTYDPDTFSQEMADRMEAFIAEHYPPPAAPNFNAVSNYMWIDINDCIRMAGMLRGEFEWTDEARARVVRMREQGMTYKEIARQLIVDENSGKVSFLDVAELVKRAFVGTKSMTEAADKDQIARDILSGATTAAEVARRLDVPTTLVTRMVGKFQSRMHSKIWTSQETEQLLGH
;
A
#
# COMPACT_ATOMS: atom_id res chain seq x y z
N MET A 1 11.80 -10.62 -81.77
CA MET A 1 11.90 -10.44 -80.30
C MET A 1 11.17 -11.59 -79.62
N PRO A 2 11.84 -12.46 -78.82
CA PRO A 2 11.19 -13.57 -78.13
C PRO A 2 10.76 -13.18 -76.70
N PRO A 3 9.76 -13.86 -76.10
CA PRO A 3 9.24 -13.50 -74.78
C PRO A 3 10.06 -14.13 -73.64
N VAL A 4 10.23 -13.35 -72.58
CA VAL A 4 11.00 -13.67 -71.37
C VAL A 4 10.21 -14.64 -70.48
N ARG A 5 10.77 -15.84 -70.26
CA ARG A 5 10.36 -16.76 -69.18
C ARG A 5 11.13 -16.41 -67.89
N ARG A 6 10.50 -15.69 -66.96
CA ARG A 6 10.92 -15.63 -65.56
C ARG A 6 9.70 -15.53 -64.64
N SER A 7 9.40 -16.62 -63.93
CA SER A 7 8.82 -16.63 -62.57
C SER A 7 8.24 -18.01 -62.25
N ARG A 8 9.09 -18.95 -61.83
CA ARG A 8 8.65 -20.17 -61.12
C ARG A 8 9.65 -20.69 -60.07
N ARG A 9 10.87 -20.15 -59.98
CA ARG A 9 11.89 -20.61 -59.01
C ARG A 9 11.90 -19.86 -57.67
N LEU A 10 11.29 -18.67 -57.55
CA LEU A 10 11.26 -17.95 -56.27
C LEU A 10 10.20 -18.49 -55.29
N ALA A 11 9.09 -19.05 -55.77
CA ALA A 11 8.00 -19.49 -54.91
C ALA A 11 8.30 -20.79 -54.12
N ALA A 12 9.29 -21.58 -54.56
CA ALA A 12 9.64 -22.83 -53.88
C ALA A 12 10.60 -22.60 -52.69
N ALA A 13 11.49 -21.60 -52.77
CA ALA A 13 12.46 -21.32 -51.71
C ALA A 13 11.81 -20.63 -50.49
N THR A 14 10.76 -19.84 -50.69
CA THR A 14 10.08 -19.14 -49.59
C THR A 14 9.20 -20.08 -48.75
N ARG A 15 8.75 -21.21 -49.32
CA ARG A 15 7.87 -22.17 -48.60
C ARG A 15 8.65 -23.01 -47.58
N THR A 16 9.88 -23.40 -47.92
CA THR A 16 10.73 -24.23 -47.04
C THR A 16 11.28 -23.47 -45.84
N VAL A 17 11.47 -22.15 -45.95
CA VAL A 17 11.94 -21.32 -44.82
C VAL A 17 10.81 -21.05 -43.81
N VAL A 18 9.57 -20.95 -44.26
CA VAL A 18 8.41 -20.73 -43.38
C VAL A 18 8.07 -21.98 -42.56
N GLU A 19 8.18 -23.19 -43.14
CA GLU A 19 7.94 -24.43 -42.39
C GLU A 19 8.98 -24.67 -41.27
N VAL A 20 10.27 -24.39 -41.52
CA VAL A 20 11.34 -24.57 -40.51
C VAL A 20 11.25 -23.54 -39.37
N VAL A 21 10.72 -22.34 -39.63
CA VAL A 21 10.54 -21.30 -38.60
C VAL A 21 9.29 -21.55 -37.74
N VAL A 22 8.23 -22.13 -38.32
CA VAL A 22 7.01 -22.50 -37.58
C VAL A 22 7.24 -23.71 -36.67
N GLU A 23 8.05 -24.68 -37.07
CA GLU A 23 8.38 -25.86 -36.24
C GLU A 23 9.24 -25.52 -35.00
N ARG A 24 10.02 -24.43 -35.04
CA ARG A 24 10.83 -23.98 -33.89
C ARG A 24 10.06 -23.15 -32.86
N ARG A 25 8.90 -22.60 -33.20
CA ARG A 25 8.09 -21.75 -32.28
C ARG A 25 7.10 -22.54 -31.42
N THR A 26 6.86 -23.82 -31.71
CA THR A 26 5.89 -24.66 -30.97
C THR A 26 6.54 -25.66 -30.00
N ALA A 27 7.87 -25.74 -29.95
CA ALA A 27 8.59 -26.60 -29.01
C ALA A 27 8.61 -25.99 -27.60
N ARG A 28 7.58 -26.30 -26.80
CA ARG A 28 7.54 -26.03 -25.36
C ARG A 28 8.82 -26.60 -24.71
N PRO A 29 9.64 -25.80 -24.00
CA PRO A 29 10.86 -26.33 -23.41
C PRO A 29 10.52 -27.49 -22.48
N PRO A 30 11.31 -28.58 -22.48
CA PRO A 30 10.99 -29.76 -21.68
C PRO A 30 10.90 -29.36 -20.21
N ALA A 31 9.82 -29.77 -19.52
CA ALA A 31 9.51 -29.40 -18.14
C ALA A 31 10.67 -29.64 -17.15
N ARG A 32 11.55 -30.61 -17.45
CA ARG A 32 12.80 -30.87 -16.70
C ARG A 32 13.79 -29.70 -16.73
N SER A 33 13.85 -28.93 -17.80
CA SER A 33 14.76 -27.77 -17.91
C SER A 33 14.30 -26.56 -17.09
N THR A 34 12.99 -26.42 -16.86
CA THR A 34 12.41 -25.34 -16.03
C THR A 34 12.55 -25.69 -14.56
N ALA A 35 12.28 -26.95 -14.17
CA ALA A 35 12.48 -27.42 -12.80
C ALA A 35 13.94 -27.29 -12.34
N ASN A 36 14.90 -27.64 -13.19
CA ASN A 36 16.33 -27.48 -12.89
C ASN A 36 16.74 -26.01 -12.74
N ARG A 37 16.19 -25.10 -13.56
CA ARG A 37 16.44 -23.66 -13.44
C ARG A 37 15.86 -23.06 -12.17
N LEU A 38 14.64 -23.46 -11.79
CA LEU A 38 14.01 -23.03 -10.53
C LEU A 38 14.76 -23.57 -9.31
N ALA A 39 15.21 -24.83 -9.35
CA ALA A 39 16.01 -25.42 -8.28
C ALA A 39 17.36 -24.72 -8.12
N ALA A 40 18.03 -24.36 -9.23
CA ALA A 40 19.27 -23.60 -9.21
C ALA A 40 19.06 -22.19 -8.65
N ALA A 41 18.03 -21.47 -9.11
CA ALA A 41 17.69 -20.15 -8.59
C ALA A 41 17.37 -20.18 -7.08
N ALA A 42 16.63 -21.19 -6.62
CA ALA A 42 16.33 -21.38 -5.21
C ALA A 42 17.59 -21.69 -4.38
N ALA A 43 18.54 -22.45 -4.92
CA ALA A 43 19.82 -22.71 -4.26
C ALA A 43 20.68 -21.44 -4.14
N THR A 44 20.75 -20.64 -5.21
CA THR A 44 21.42 -19.33 -5.20
C THR A 44 20.77 -18.38 -4.20
N ALA A 45 19.43 -18.32 -4.15
CA ALA A 45 18.71 -17.48 -3.19
C ALA A 45 19.01 -17.91 -1.74
N ARG A 46 19.00 -19.21 -1.42
CA ARG A 46 19.38 -19.71 -0.08
C ARG A 46 20.81 -19.34 0.30
N SER A 47 21.74 -19.46 -0.65
CA SER A 47 23.14 -19.07 -0.43
C SER A 47 23.27 -17.58 -0.11
N TRP A 48 22.55 -16.71 -0.83
CA TRP A 48 22.57 -15.27 -0.56
C TRP A 48 21.95 -14.92 0.79
N ARG A 49 20.82 -15.55 1.16
CA ARG A 49 20.22 -15.33 2.49
C ARG A 49 21.19 -15.65 3.62
N ALA A 50 21.85 -16.80 3.55
CA ALA A 50 22.85 -17.19 4.54
C ALA A 50 24.00 -16.18 4.64
N ARG A 51 24.52 -15.72 3.49
CA ARG A 51 25.61 -14.72 3.46
C ARG A 51 25.18 -13.35 4.00
N VAL A 52 23.97 -12.91 3.67
CA VAL A 52 23.42 -11.65 4.21
C VAL A 52 23.26 -11.74 5.72
N THR A 53 22.68 -12.84 6.23
CA THR A 53 22.51 -13.03 7.67
C THR A 53 23.87 -13.11 8.39
N GLU A 54 24.84 -13.84 7.86
CA GLU A 54 26.18 -13.93 8.46
C GLU A 54 26.90 -12.58 8.51
N CYS A 55 26.80 -11.78 7.44
CA CYS A 55 27.36 -10.44 7.39
C CYS A 55 26.63 -9.49 8.35
N ALA A 56 25.30 -9.60 8.44
CA ALA A 56 24.48 -8.84 9.39
C ALA A 56 24.84 -9.14 10.85
N ASP A 57 25.08 -10.40 11.20
CA ASP A 57 25.51 -10.81 12.54
C ASP A 57 26.88 -10.19 12.90
N ARG A 58 27.81 -10.12 11.94
CA ARG A 58 29.11 -9.44 12.14
C ARG A 58 28.99 -7.93 12.27
N ALA A 59 28.05 -7.32 11.55
CA ALA A 59 27.80 -5.88 11.52
C ALA A 59 26.86 -5.40 12.66
N TYR A 60 26.54 -6.28 13.62
CA TYR A 60 25.70 -5.91 14.75
C TYR A 60 26.45 -5.00 15.75
N ASP A 61 25.91 -3.81 15.96
CA ASP A 61 26.35 -2.87 16.98
C ASP A 61 25.59 -3.14 18.28
N ALA A 62 26.30 -3.73 19.25
CA ALA A 62 25.72 -4.07 20.55
C ALA A 62 25.38 -2.85 21.42
N GLU A 63 26.06 -1.71 21.22
CA GLU A 63 25.77 -0.48 21.99
C GLU A 63 24.46 0.16 21.50
N ARG A 64 24.25 0.17 20.19
CA ARG A 64 23.01 0.70 19.57
C ARG A 64 21.89 -0.33 19.50
N GLY A 65 22.22 -1.61 19.64
CA GLY A 65 21.28 -2.72 19.51
C GLY A 65 20.73 -2.88 18.10
N ARG A 66 21.49 -2.52 17.07
CA ARG A 66 21.07 -2.54 15.65
C ARG A 66 22.20 -3.01 14.73
N ILE A 67 21.83 -3.46 13.53
CA ILE A 67 22.78 -3.88 12.50
C ILE A 67 23.13 -2.66 11.64
N ASP A 68 24.41 -2.48 11.31
CA ASP A 68 24.87 -1.51 10.31
C ASP A 68 24.57 -2.03 8.89
N TRP A 69 23.34 -1.81 8.45
CA TRP A 69 22.85 -2.35 7.18
C TRP A 69 23.51 -1.71 5.95
N GLU A 70 23.99 -0.47 6.09
CA GLU A 70 24.78 0.20 5.08
C GLU A 70 26.14 -0.50 4.89
N ALA A 71 26.81 -0.90 5.97
CA ALA A 71 28.03 -1.71 5.91
C ALA A 71 27.78 -3.09 5.28
N VAL A 72 26.68 -3.76 5.65
CA VAL A 72 26.29 -5.07 5.06
C VAL A 72 26.06 -4.94 3.55
N ALA A 73 25.31 -3.93 3.13
CA ALA A 73 25.04 -3.66 1.71
C ALA A 73 26.33 -3.39 0.93
N ALA A 74 27.25 -2.60 1.50
CA ALA A 74 28.55 -2.29 0.90
C ALA A 74 29.46 -3.54 0.79
N GLU A 75 29.55 -4.36 1.85
CA GLU A 75 30.38 -5.59 1.86
C GLU A 75 29.91 -6.57 0.79
N LEU A 76 28.60 -6.75 0.66
CA LEU A 76 28.02 -7.72 -0.28
C LEU A 76 27.81 -7.16 -1.70
N ARG A 77 28.00 -5.84 -1.89
CA ARG A 77 27.72 -5.12 -3.13
C ARG A 77 26.28 -5.34 -3.60
N LEU A 78 25.34 -5.25 -2.68
CA LEU A 78 23.91 -5.42 -2.92
C LEU A 78 23.15 -4.17 -2.49
N PRO A 79 22.01 -3.84 -3.13
CA PRO A 79 21.15 -2.77 -2.65
C PRO A 79 20.69 -3.03 -1.21
N LEU A 80 20.64 -1.97 -0.38
CA LEU A 80 20.20 -2.03 1.02
C LEU A 80 18.87 -2.78 1.18
N ILE A 81 17.86 -2.40 0.40
CA ILE A 81 16.55 -3.04 0.44
C ILE A 81 16.63 -4.52 0.06
N GLY A 82 17.49 -4.89 -0.88
CA GLY A 82 17.75 -6.29 -1.24
C GLY A 82 18.30 -7.08 -0.05
N CYS A 83 19.28 -6.53 0.68
CA CYS A 83 19.81 -7.14 1.89
C CYS A 83 18.71 -7.35 2.95
N LEU A 84 17.89 -6.32 3.22
CA LEU A 84 16.80 -6.43 4.21
C LEU A 84 15.75 -7.50 3.82
N HIS A 85 15.47 -7.69 2.52
CA HIS A 85 14.59 -8.75 2.06
C HIS A 85 15.20 -10.16 2.17
N MET A 86 16.52 -10.26 2.05
CA MET A 86 17.24 -11.53 2.12
C MET A 86 17.65 -11.91 3.54
N PHE A 87 17.59 -10.98 4.50
CA PHE A 87 17.84 -11.29 5.89
C PHE A 87 16.86 -12.33 6.43
N ASP A 88 17.42 -13.39 7.00
CA ASP A 88 16.66 -14.45 7.64
C ASP A 88 16.91 -14.42 9.15
N ALA A 89 15.95 -13.86 9.88
CA ALA A 89 16.01 -13.75 11.34
C ALA A 89 16.04 -15.13 12.04
N SER A 90 15.61 -16.21 11.38
CA SER A 90 15.68 -17.56 11.97
C SER A 90 17.10 -18.14 11.95
N LEU A 91 17.98 -17.58 11.11
CA LEU A 91 19.38 -17.97 10.99
C LEU A 91 20.33 -17.02 11.75
N SER A 92 19.83 -15.87 12.20
CA SER A 92 20.61 -14.83 12.86
C SER A 92 20.79 -15.13 14.35
N ALA A 93 22.00 -14.90 14.86
CA ALA A 93 22.26 -14.92 16.30
C ALA A 93 21.84 -13.62 17.00
N VAL A 94 21.49 -12.57 16.23
CA VAL A 94 21.08 -11.27 16.76
C VAL A 94 19.65 -11.36 17.30
N ALA A 95 19.49 -11.14 18.60
CA ALA A 95 18.19 -11.05 19.20
C ALA A 95 17.47 -9.77 18.74
N VAL A 96 16.18 -9.90 18.42
CA VAL A 96 15.31 -8.75 18.18
C VAL A 96 15.30 -7.88 19.43
N ARG A 97 15.70 -6.62 19.27
CA ARG A 97 15.66 -5.62 20.35
C ARG A 97 14.21 -5.45 20.78
N GLN A 98 13.94 -5.72 22.05
CA GLN A 98 12.72 -5.20 22.66
C GLN A 98 12.90 -3.68 22.75
N PRO A 99 12.01 -2.90 22.13
CA PRO A 99 12.10 -1.47 22.29
C PRO A 99 11.93 -1.17 23.78
N PRO A 100 12.56 -0.10 24.29
CA PRO A 100 12.15 0.45 25.56
C PRO A 100 10.66 0.82 25.48
N ASP A 101 9.99 0.99 26.63
CA ASP A 101 8.55 1.28 26.70
C ASP A 101 8.14 2.25 25.59
N PRO A 102 6.93 2.17 25.01
CA PRO A 102 6.59 2.93 23.81
C PRO A 102 7.07 4.40 23.83
N GLY A 103 7.06 5.10 24.97
CA GLY A 103 7.58 6.48 25.10
C GLY A 103 9.11 6.71 25.08
N ASP A 104 9.94 5.68 25.09
CA ASP A 104 11.37 5.76 25.40
C ASP A 104 12.29 5.49 24.19
N TRP A 105 11.76 5.59 22.97
CA TRP A 105 12.61 5.51 21.78
C TRP A 105 13.65 6.62 21.80
N PRO A 106 14.95 6.30 21.68
CA PRO A 106 15.98 7.32 21.51
C PRO A 106 15.65 8.19 20.30
N VAL A 107 15.84 9.51 20.43
CA VAL A 107 15.57 10.47 19.35
C VAL A 107 16.32 10.11 18.08
N ASP A 108 17.55 9.59 18.21
CA ASP A 108 18.36 9.14 17.08
C ASP A 108 17.77 7.93 16.35
N ASP A 109 17.12 7.00 17.08
CA ASP A 109 16.43 5.85 16.49
C ASP A 109 15.13 6.27 15.81
N GLU A 110 14.40 7.21 16.41
CA GLU A 110 13.21 7.79 15.81
C GLU A 110 13.56 8.49 14.46
N HIS A 111 14.65 9.26 14.42
CA HIS A 111 15.13 9.89 13.19
C HIS A 111 15.65 8.88 12.16
N ALA A 112 16.51 7.94 12.56
CA ALA A 112 17.04 6.92 11.65
C ALA A 112 15.91 6.11 10.98
N MET A 113 14.88 5.74 11.74
CA MET A 113 13.70 5.07 11.18
C MET A 113 12.91 5.99 10.23
N ALA A 114 12.71 7.26 10.60
CA ALA A 114 11.94 8.19 9.77
C ALA A 114 12.65 8.50 8.44
N ASP A 115 13.97 8.64 8.47
CA ASP A 115 14.81 8.90 7.30
C ASP A 115 14.85 7.65 6.41
N PHE A 116 15.09 6.47 7.00
CA PHE A 116 15.01 5.19 6.28
C PHE A 116 13.66 5.02 5.55
N VAL A 117 12.55 5.31 6.23
CA VAL A 117 11.21 5.23 5.62
C VAL A 117 11.02 6.24 4.50
N ALA A 118 11.52 7.47 4.67
CA ALA A 118 11.39 8.53 3.68
C ALA A 118 12.25 8.29 2.43
N ASP A 119 13.48 7.83 2.61
CA ASP A 119 14.47 7.66 1.54
C ASP A 119 14.17 6.44 0.67
N ASN A 120 13.59 5.38 1.26
CA ASN A 120 13.42 4.10 0.58
C ASN A 120 11.98 3.80 0.14
N PHE A 121 10.99 4.54 0.64
CA PHE A 121 9.58 4.24 0.36
C PHE A 121 8.77 5.48 0.01
N GLY A 122 8.37 5.59 -1.26
CA GLY A 122 7.48 6.66 -1.73
C GLY A 122 6.04 6.56 -1.21
N THR A 123 5.61 5.36 -0.78
CA THR A 123 4.29 5.14 -0.16
C THR A 123 4.37 4.18 1.01
N LEU A 124 3.49 4.37 2.01
CA LEU A 124 3.41 3.52 3.20
C LEU A 124 2.66 2.21 2.87
N ALA A 125 3.31 1.33 2.11
CA ALA A 125 2.85 -0.04 1.85
C ALA A 125 2.98 -0.92 3.10
N GLY A 126 2.43 -2.16 3.04
CA GLY A 126 2.48 -3.10 4.16
C GLY A 126 3.90 -3.50 4.55
N ASP A 127 4.73 -3.80 3.55
CA ASP A 127 6.06 -4.37 3.76
C ASP A 127 7.09 -3.37 4.31
N VAL A 128 6.78 -2.07 4.23
CA VAL A 128 7.63 -0.97 4.75
C VAL A 128 7.96 -1.21 6.22
N TRP A 129 6.97 -1.57 7.02
CA TRP A 129 7.16 -1.70 8.46
C TRP A 129 7.88 -2.99 8.83
N ARG A 130 7.71 -4.05 8.04
CA ARG A 130 8.48 -5.29 8.18
C ARG A 130 9.97 -5.00 7.93
N LEU A 131 10.28 -4.31 6.83
CA LEU A 131 11.66 -3.94 6.48
C LEU A 131 12.25 -2.92 7.47
N ALA A 132 11.46 -1.94 7.92
CA ALA A 132 11.87 -1.02 8.97
C ALA A 132 12.11 -1.76 10.30
N GLY A 133 11.35 -2.80 10.60
CA GLY A 133 11.59 -3.69 11.75
C GLY A 133 12.94 -4.38 11.65
N VAL A 134 13.26 -4.97 10.48
CA VAL A 134 14.59 -5.56 10.23
C VAL A 134 15.70 -4.51 10.33
N TYR A 135 15.49 -3.34 9.71
CA TYR A 135 16.46 -2.24 9.72
C TYR A 135 16.76 -1.75 11.14
N MET A 136 15.73 -1.55 11.95
CA MET A 136 15.84 -1.09 13.34
C MET A 136 16.08 -2.23 14.35
N ASN A 137 16.23 -3.47 13.88
CA ASN A 137 16.30 -4.68 14.70
C ASN A 137 15.18 -4.78 15.76
N THR A 138 13.94 -4.43 15.40
CA THR A 138 12.78 -4.42 16.30
C THR A 138 11.52 -4.96 15.61
N ARG A 139 10.39 -5.04 16.33
CA ARG A 139 9.15 -5.56 15.75
C ARG A 139 8.50 -4.51 14.85
N GLU A 140 7.88 -4.99 13.77
CA GLU A 140 7.10 -4.18 12.84
C GLU A 140 6.11 -3.23 13.53
N ALA A 141 5.36 -3.76 14.51
CA ALA A 141 4.33 -3.01 15.23
C ALA A 141 4.91 -1.83 16.01
N ASP A 142 6.15 -1.97 16.51
CA ASP A 142 6.82 -0.96 17.31
C ASP A 142 7.35 0.17 16.42
N CYS A 143 7.93 -0.15 15.26
CA CYS A 143 8.28 0.84 14.22
C CYS A 143 7.05 1.64 13.78
N LEU A 144 5.93 0.97 13.52
CA LEU A 144 4.69 1.64 13.14
C LEU A 144 4.17 2.56 14.24
N ALA A 145 4.26 2.13 15.51
CA ALA A 145 3.84 2.93 16.65
C ALA A 145 4.74 4.17 16.85
N ALA A 146 6.07 4.00 16.76
CA ALA A 146 7.03 5.09 16.82
C ALA A 146 6.84 6.08 15.66
N TYR A 147 6.69 5.59 14.43
CA TYR A 147 6.49 6.44 13.27
C TYR A 147 5.16 7.22 13.34
N ARG A 148 4.09 6.59 13.84
CA ARG A 148 2.82 7.27 14.10
C ARG A 148 2.93 8.36 15.15
N ARG A 149 3.85 8.24 16.11
CA ARG A 149 4.13 9.28 17.10
C ARG A 149 4.90 10.45 16.47
N LEU A 150 5.95 10.14 15.72
CA LEU A 150 6.78 11.10 15.00
C LEU A 150 5.98 11.93 14.01
N LYS A 151 5.18 11.26 13.16
CA LYS A 151 4.29 11.91 12.19
C LYS A 151 2.96 12.31 12.81
N GLY A 152 2.70 11.87 14.03
CA GLY A 152 1.56 12.28 14.84
C GLY A 152 1.68 13.76 15.11
N VAL A 153 0.53 14.45 15.10
CA VAL A 153 0.56 15.88 15.34
C VAL A 153 0.95 16.09 16.81
N LYS A 154 2.04 16.82 17.05
CA LYS A 154 2.46 17.22 18.40
C LYS A 154 1.36 18.09 19.01
N MET A 155 0.49 17.45 19.78
CA MET A 155 -0.55 18.08 20.56
C MET A 155 0.11 18.74 21.77
N THR A 156 0.64 19.96 21.59
CA THR A 156 1.24 20.71 22.69
C THR A 156 0.19 21.01 23.77
N ALA A 157 0.62 21.23 25.01
CA ALA A 157 -0.31 21.57 26.10
C ALA A 157 -1.18 22.79 25.74
N GLY A 158 -0.62 23.81 25.10
CA GLY A 158 -1.36 25.00 24.65
C GLY A 158 -2.39 24.69 23.57
N VAL A 159 -2.05 23.86 22.58
CA VAL A 159 -3.00 23.44 21.53
C VAL A 159 -4.10 22.56 22.13
N HIS A 160 -3.75 21.68 23.07
CA HIS A 160 -4.72 20.83 23.77
C HIS A 160 -5.74 21.64 24.57
N GLU A 161 -5.28 22.57 25.42
CA GLU A 161 -6.17 23.43 26.21
C GLU A 161 -7.01 24.34 25.33
N SER A 162 -6.47 24.84 24.21
CA SER A 162 -7.25 25.63 23.26
C SER A 162 -8.37 24.79 22.61
N ILE A 163 -8.06 23.58 22.15
CA ILE A 163 -9.07 22.65 21.61
C ILE A 163 -10.11 22.30 22.68
N LYS A 164 -9.68 22.07 23.92
CA LYS A 164 -10.58 21.77 25.05
C LYS A 164 -11.55 22.91 25.29
N LYS A 165 -11.06 24.15 25.35
CA LYS A 165 -11.90 25.35 25.49
C LYS A 165 -12.92 25.47 24.35
N PHE A 166 -12.48 25.32 23.11
CA PHE A 166 -13.41 25.33 21.97
C PHE A 166 -14.47 24.22 22.04
N ARG A 167 -14.11 23.05 22.57
CA ARG A 167 -15.08 21.95 22.77
C ARG A 167 -16.07 22.25 23.89
N GLU A 168 -15.65 22.91 24.95
CA GLU A 168 -16.49 23.39 26.06
C GLU A 168 -17.44 24.51 25.59
N ASP A 169 -16.97 25.38 24.69
CA ASP A 169 -17.75 26.43 24.03
C ASP A 169 -18.69 25.89 22.93
N GLY A 170 -18.81 24.57 22.78
CA GLY A 170 -19.73 23.93 21.84
C GLY A 170 -19.25 23.85 20.38
N VAL A 171 -18.04 24.31 20.09
CA VAL A 171 -17.52 24.34 18.71
C VAL A 171 -17.31 22.93 18.16
N SER A 172 -17.75 22.71 16.91
CA SER A 172 -17.67 21.39 16.29
C SER A 172 -16.22 21.02 15.96
N TRP A 173 -15.90 19.72 15.95
CA TRP A 173 -14.57 19.24 15.54
C TRP A 173 -14.15 19.71 14.15
N ARG A 174 -15.12 19.90 13.25
CA ARG A 174 -14.87 20.36 11.88
C ARG A 174 -14.43 21.83 11.86
N GLU A 175 -14.98 22.66 12.73
CA GLU A 175 -14.56 24.07 12.87
C GLU A 175 -13.23 24.19 13.61
N ILE A 176 -13.04 23.42 14.69
CA ILE A 176 -11.73 23.32 15.37
C ILE A 176 -10.64 22.91 14.38
N TYR A 177 -10.90 21.94 13.51
CA TYR A 177 -9.95 21.55 12.48
C TYR A 177 -9.58 22.70 11.52
N LYS A 178 -10.55 23.55 11.15
CA LYS A 178 -10.27 24.75 10.34
C LYS A 178 -9.42 25.78 11.10
N MET A 179 -9.57 25.87 12.43
CA MET A 179 -8.79 26.78 13.28
C MET A 179 -7.38 26.26 13.60
N PHE A 180 -7.17 24.94 13.55
CA PHE A 180 -5.87 24.29 13.75
C PHE A 180 -5.47 23.50 12.49
N PRO A 181 -5.12 24.18 11.37
CA PRO A 181 -4.77 23.52 10.11
C PRO A 181 -3.42 22.77 10.16
N VAL A 182 -2.68 22.87 11.28
CA VAL A 182 -1.46 22.11 11.54
C VAL A 182 -1.68 20.59 11.60
N HIS A 183 -2.94 20.13 11.61
CA HIS A 183 -3.27 18.71 11.63
C HIS A 183 -3.53 18.15 10.22
N LYS A 184 -2.89 17.03 9.88
CA LYS A 184 -3.00 16.38 8.55
C LYS A 184 -4.43 15.98 8.16
N ASN A 185 -5.29 15.70 9.14
CA ASN A 185 -6.72 15.49 8.93
C ASN A 185 -7.49 15.57 10.27
N LEU A 186 -8.82 15.68 10.16
CA LEU A 186 -9.75 15.75 11.30
C LEU A 186 -9.61 14.57 12.28
N VAL A 187 -9.37 13.37 11.77
CA VAL A 187 -9.26 12.15 12.58
C VAL A 187 -7.99 12.15 13.42
N ALA A 188 -6.89 12.68 12.89
CA ALA A 188 -5.62 12.85 13.60
C ALA A 188 -5.75 13.89 14.72
N LEU A 189 -6.42 15.02 14.48
CA LEU A 189 -6.74 16.02 15.50
C LEU A 189 -7.52 15.40 16.68
N GLN A 190 -8.62 14.71 16.37
CA GLN A 190 -9.47 14.05 17.37
C GLN A 190 -8.75 12.96 18.15
N SER A 191 -7.88 12.21 17.48
CA SER A 191 -7.12 11.12 18.10
C SER A 191 -6.01 11.66 19.00
N GLY A 192 -5.29 12.69 18.55
CA GLY A 192 -4.28 13.39 19.37
C GLY A 192 -4.89 13.98 20.65
N PHE A 193 -6.05 14.63 20.55
CA PHE A 193 -6.75 15.20 21.70
C PHE A 193 -7.15 14.12 22.74
N ARG A 194 -7.68 12.99 22.25
CA ARG A 194 -8.07 11.85 23.10
C ARG A 194 -6.86 11.15 23.74
N CYS A 195 -5.74 11.03 23.02
CA CYS A 195 -4.52 10.44 23.56
C CYS A 195 -3.93 11.28 24.70
N VAL A 196 -3.88 12.61 24.56
CA VAL A 196 -3.44 13.48 25.66
C VAL A 196 -4.36 13.34 26.86
N LYS A 197 -5.69 13.30 26.66
CA LYS A 197 -6.64 13.07 27.77
C LYS A 197 -6.39 11.75 28.52
N ARG A 198 -6.07 10.66 27.80
CA ARG A 198 -5.72 9.37 28.42
C ARG A 198 -4.36 9.38 29.12
N ASN A 199 -3.37 10.06 28.54
CA ASN A 199 -2.03 10.13 29.10
C ASN A 199 -1.93 11.11 30.29
N CYS A 200 -2.73 12.19 30.31
CA CYS A 200 -2.82 13.10 31.46
C CYS A 200 -3.60 12.49 32.65
N GLN A 201 -4.44 11.48 32.40
CA GLN A 201 -5.12 10.72 33.46
C GLN A 201 -4.24 9.63 34.08
N ARG A 202 -3.13 9.27 33.42
CA ARG A 202 -2.01 8.59 34.10
C ARG A 202 -1.26 9.68 34.86
N VAL A 203 -1.58 9.85 36.14
CA VAL A 203 -0.80 10.71 37.04
C VAL A 203 0.67 10.29 36.89
N PRO A 204 1.55 11.13 36.33
CA PRO A 204 2.97 10.86 36.39
C PRO A 204 3.35 10.97 37.86
N ASP A 205 4.05 9.96 38.35
CA ASP A 205 4.65 10.03 39.67
C ASP A 205 5.49 11.32 39.75
N THR A 206 5.00 12.28 40.53
CA THR A 206 5.51 13.65 40.55
C THR A 206 6.90 13.66 41.15
N LYS A 207 7.96 13.65 40.33
CA LYS A 207 9.31 14.00 40.80
C LYS A 207 10.39 14.30 39.75
N LYS A 208 10.08 14.56 38.48
CA LYS A 208 11.11 15.03 37.53
C LYS A 208 10.64 16.27 36.79
N THR A 209 11.08 17.42 37.30
CA THR A 209 11.09 18.69 36.56
C THR A 209 11.82 18.47 35.24
N PRO A 210 11.26 18.84 34.07
CA PRO A 210 11.98 18.74 32.81
C PRO A 210 13.22 19.63 32.88
N ALA A 211 14.39 19.03 32.62
CA ALA A 211 15.66 19.73 32.63
C ALA A 211 15.58 20.94 31.68
N LYS A 212 15.85 22.13 32.21
CA LYS A 212 16.00 23.32 31.39
C LYS A 212 17.30 23.18 30.62
N TRP A 213 17.20 23.16 29.30
CA TRP A 213 18.34 23.11 28.40
C TRP A 213 19.15 24.38 28.59
N THR A 214 20.45 24.24 28.70
CA THR A 214 21.37 25.37 28.74
C THR A 214 21.38 26.08 27.39
N GLN A 215 21.80 27.34 27.38
CA GLN A 215 21.91 28.12 26.15
C GLN A 215 22.91 27.48 25.17
N ALA A 216 23.96 26.85 25.69
CA ALA A 216 24.93 26.10 24.87
C ALA A 216 24.30 24.87 24.18
N GLU A 217 23.46 24.10 24.89
CA GLU A 217 22.74 22.97 24.30
C GLU A 217 21.73 23.43 23.26
N THR A 218 21.06 24.56 23.50
CA THR A 218 20.12 25.16 22.56
C THR A 218 20.80 25.57 21.25
N GLU A 219 21.97 26.22 21.31
CA GLU A 219 22.72 26.61 20.12
C GLU A 219 23.30 25.38 19.39
N ARG A 220 23.72 24.35 20.13
CA ARG A 220 24.20 23.09 19.53
C ARG A 220 23.10 22.37 18.75
N ILE A 221 21.87 22.32 19.24
CA ILE A 221 20.74 21.75 18.50
C ILE A 221 20.43 22.56 17.25
N LYS A 222 20.43 23.89 17.34
CA LYS A 222 20.15 24.75 16.17
C LYS A 222 21.14 24.47 15.04
N GLU A 223 22.41 24.25 15.38
CA GLU A 223 23.43 23.92 14.41
C GLU A 223 23.24 22.51 13.82
N ILE A 224 22.91 21.51 14.64
CA ILE A 224 22.58 20.15 14.18
C ILE A 224 21.38 20.19 13.21
N VAL A 225 20.31 20.90 13.56
CA VAL A 225 19.12 21.05 12.70
C VAL A 225 19.46 21.76 11.39
N ARG A 226 20.33 22.77 11.42
CA ARG A 226 20.75 23.50 10.21
C ARG A 226 21.59 22.61 9.28
N GLN A 227 22.47 21.78 9.83
CA GLN A 227 23.26 20.80 9.08
C GLN A 227 22.38 19.70 8.49
N HIS A 228 21.42 19.21 9.26
CA HIS A 228 20.49 18.16 8.84
C HIS A 228 19.57 18.62 7.70
N TYR A 229 19.08 19.87 7.76
CA TYR A 229 18.30 20.48 6.68
C TYR A 229 19.11 20.60 5.38
N HIS A 230 20.42 20.83 5.48
CA HIS A 230 21.33 20.90 4.33
C HIS A 230 21.56 19.53 3.68
N VAL A 231 21.61 18.46 4.48
CA VAL A 231 21.76 17.07 4.01
C VAL A 231 20.46 16.58 3.37
N MET A 232 19.29 16.84 3.98
CA MET A 232 17.99 16.49 3.40
C MET A 232 17.77 17.09 2.01
N ILE A 233 18.10 18.38 1.81
CA ILE A 233 17.99 19.03 0.49
C ILE A 233 18.95 18.39 -0.53
N ARG A 234 20.11 17.89 -0.11
CA ARG A 234 21.04 17.17 -1.00
C ARG A 234 20.56 15.77 -1.35
N CYS A 235 20.01 15.02 -0.39
CA CYS A 235 19.48 13.67 -0.62
C CYS A 235 18.21 13.68 -1.48
N GLN A 236 17.31 14.65 -1.26
CA GLN A 236 16.11 14.81 -2.09
C GLN A 236 16.46 15.11 -3.56
N LYS A 237 17.53 15.90 -3.80
CA LYS A 237 18.07 16.14 -5.14
C LYS A 237 18.77 14.92 -5.77
N ALA A 238 19.11 13.90 -4.99
CA ALA A 238 19.81 12.70 -5.46
C ALA A 238 18.86 11.55 -5.83
N PHE A 239 17.61 11.55 -5.35
CA PHE A 239 16.63 10.47 -5.54
C PHE A 239 15.47 10.81 -6.48
N GLU A 240 15.27 12.08 -6.83
CA GLU A 240 14.44 12.40 -7.98
C GLU A 240 15.21 11.94 -9.23
N PRO A 241 14.62 11.12 -10.12
CA PRO A 241 15.23 10.87 -11.41
C PRO A 241 15.52 12.25 -12.00
N GLN A 242 16.80 12.50 -12.34
CA GLN A 242 17.25 13.81 -12.80
C GLN A 242 16.20 14.32 -13.77
N GLN A 243 15.55 15.44 -13.45
CA GLN A 243 14.39 15.92 -14.20
C GLN A 243 14.71 16.01 -15.70
N GLU A 244 15.99 16.25 -16.02
CA GLU A 244 16.61 16.16 -17.34
C GLU A 244 16.33 14.84 -18.08
N HIS A 245 16.44 13.67 -17.42
CA HIS A 245 16.11 12.37 -18.00
C HIS A 245 14.62 12.21 -18.27
N VAL A 246 13.76 12.66 -17.35
CA VAL A 246 12.30 12.62 -17.55
C VAL A 246 11.91 13.49 -18.75
N ASP A 247 12.50 14.68 -18.83
CA ASP A 247 12.26 15.62 -19.93
C ASP A 247 12.80 15.07 -21.26
N ALA A 248 14.00 14.47 -21.27
CA ALA A 248 14.59 13.86 -22.45
C ALA A 248 13.75 12.69 -22.99
N VAL A 249 13.28 11.79 -22.10
CA VAL A 249 12.36 10.70 -22.50
C VAL A 249 11.07 11.25 -23.08
N ASN A 250 10.44 12.21 -22.41
CA ASN A 250 9.18 12.79 -22.89
C ASN A 250 9.34 13.51 -24.24
N GLN A 251 10.44 14.26 -24.43
CA GLN A 251 10.73 14.97 -25.68
C GLN A 251 10.93 14.00 -26.85
N GLU A 252 11.67 12.91 -26.63
CA GLU A 252 11.91 11.93 -27.69
C GLU A 252 10.63 11.15 -28.06
N VAL A 253 9.83 10.78 -27.06
CA VAL A 253 8.52 10.16 -27.28
C VAL A 253 7.60 11.12 -28.04
N GLN A 254 7.53 12.40 -27.64
CA GLN A 254 6.76 13.42 -28.34
C GLN A 254 7.22 13.59 -29.80
N ARG A 255 8.54 13.66 -30.04
CA ARG A 255 9.12 13.77 -31.39
C ARG A 255 8.69 12.62 -32.30
N GLN A 256 8.70 11.38 -31.79
CA GLN A 256 8.26 10.22 -32.57
C GLN A 256 6.75 10.30 -32.90
N ARG A 257 5.91 10.75 -31.96
CA ARG A 257 4.46 10.96 -32.20
C ARG A 257 4.19 12.05 -33.23
N GLU A 258 4.86 13.20 -33.13
CA GLU A 258 4.72 14.29 -34.08
C GLU A 258 5.19 13.90 -35.49
N SER A 259 6.12 12.95 -35.57
CA SER A 259 6.57 12.35 -36.83
C SER A 259 5.60 11.31 -37.40
N GLY A 260 4.51 10.99 -36.69
CA GLY A 260 3.52 9.98 -37.08
C GLY A 260 4.02 8.53 -36.97
N LEU A 261 5.09 8.30 -36.23
CA LEU A 261 5.64 6.96 -35.99
C LEU A 261 5.00 6.34 -34.73
N ASP A 262 4.92 5.02 -34.71
CA ASP A 262 4.72 4.29 -33.46
C ASP A 262 5.94 4.50 -32.55
N ILE A 263 5.71 4.45 -31.23
CA ILE A 263 6.79 4.64 -30.27
C ILE A 263 7.71 3.43 -30.28
N ASP A 264 8.94 3.65 -30.73
CA ASP A 264 10.04 2.69 -30.64
C ASP A 264 10.84 2.96 -29.37
N TRP A 265 10.54 2.21 -28.32
CA TRP A 265 11.20 2.33 -27.01
C TRP A 265 12.69 1.96 -27.06
N VAL A 266 13.14 1.16 -28.02
CA VAL A 266 14.57 0.91 -28.24
C VAL A 266 15.20 2.20 -28.75
N ALA A 267 14.61 2.87 -29.74
CA ALA A 267 15.11 4.15 -30.22
C ALA A 267 15.12 5.23 -29.12
N VAL A 268 14.08 5.29 -28.28
CA VAL A 268 14.04 6.19 -27.11
C VAL A 268 15.18 5.89 -26.14
N SER A 269 15.39 4.61 -25.81
CA SER A 269 16.46 4.14 -24.93
C SER A 269 17.84 4.54 -25.45
N TRP A 270 18.10 4.34 -26.75
CA TRP A 270 19.36 4.74 -27.39
C TRP A 270 19.57 6.26 -27.41
N ALA A 271 18.51 7.03 -27.65
CA ALA A 271 18.59 8.49 -27.71
C ALA A 271 18.88 9.11 -26.33
N VAL A 272 18.28 8.58 -25.27
CA VAL A 272 18.40 9.11 -23.90
C VAL A 272 19.59 8.49 -23.14
N GLY A 273 20.06 7.31 -23.55
CA GLY A 273 21.15 6.60 -22.86
C GLY A 273 20.70 5.86 -21.60
N LEU A 274 19.42 5.50 -21.50
CA LEU A 274 18.83 4.72 -20.41
C LEU A 274 18.38 3.35 -20.90
N SER A 275 18.07 2.42 -20.00
CA SER A 275 17.45 1.15 -20.42
C SER A 275 16.03 1.38 -20.93
N GLU A 276 15.52 0.47 -21.78
CA GLU A 276 14.14 0.52 -22.27
C GLU A 276 13.13 0.57 -21.12
N LEU A 277 13.37 -0.25 -20.08
CA LEU A 277 12.52 -0.30 -18.90
C LEU A 277 12.55 1.01 -18.12
N ASP A 278 13.72 1.62 -17.93
CA ASP A 278 13.82 2.93 -17.26
C ASP A 278 13.09 4.03 -18.05
N CYS A 279 13.21 4.04 -19.38
CA CYS A 279 12.46 4.96 -20.23
C CYS A 279 10.95 4.76 -20.08
N LEU A 280 10.49 3.51 -20.05
CA LEU A 280 9.09 3.16 -19.84
C LEU A 280 8.60 3.59 -18.44
N GLU A 281 9.42 3.47 -17.40
CA GLU A 281 9.04 3.86 -16.04
C GLU A 281 9.04 5.38 -15.84
N LEU A 282 9.96 6.09 -16.49
CA LEU A 282 10.13 7.55 -16.35
C LEU A 282 9.19 8.36 -17.26
N CYS A 283 8.75 7.80 -18.38
CA CYS A 283 7.91 8.53 -19.33
C CYS A 283 6.58 8.95 -18.69
N ARG A 284 6.31 10.26 -18.73
CA ARG A 284 5.07 10.90 -18.27
C ARG A 284 4.21 11.40 -19.44
N PHE A 285 4.68 11.24 -20.66
CA PHE A 285 3.92 11.57 -21.86
C PHE A 285 2.68 10.66 -21.96
N SER A 286 1.51 11.26 -22.10
CA SER A 286 0.23 10.54 -22.09
C SER A 286 -0.66 10.83 -23.29
N GLU A 287 -0.26 11.76 -24.16
CA GLU A 287 -1.09 12.15 -25.30
C GLU A 287 -1.21 11.02 -26.33
N GLY A 288 -2.44 10.78 -26.75
CA GLY A 288 -2.77 9.75 -27.73
C GLY A 288 -2.62 8.32 -27.23
N LYS A 289 -2.47 8.10 -25.91
CA LYS A 289 -2.70 6.77 -25.33
C LYS A 289 -4.16 6.37 -25.56
N ALA A 290 -4.38 5.14 -25.98
CA ALA A 290 -5.73 4.64 -26.18
C ALA A 290 -6.44 4.56 -24.82
N ARG A 291 -7.69 5.04 -24.77
CA ARG A 291 -8.61 4.72 -23.68
C ARG A 291 -9.20 3.37 -24.00
N TRP A 292 -9.02 2.43 -23.11
CA TRP A 292 -9.57 1.10 -23.28
C TRP A 292 -10.93 1.05 -22.57
N THR A 293 -11.98 1.25 -23.35
CA THR A 293 -13.33 0.85 -22.95
C THR A 293 -13.42 -0.67 -23.09
N TYR A 294 -13.59 -1.36 -21.97
CA TYR A 294 -13.88 -2.79 -22.00
C TYR A 294 -15.12 -3.03 -22.86
N ASP A 295 -14.91 -3.71 -23.98
CA ASP A 295 -15.93 -4.22 -24.86
C ASP A 295 -15.68 -5.72 -25.00
N PRO A 296 -16.58 -6.58 -24.50
CA PRO A 296 -16.44 -8.03 -24.58
C PRO A 296 -16.23 -8.56 -26.00
N ASP A 297 -16.77 -7.85 -27.00
CA ASP A 297 -16.74 -8.27 -28.41
C ASP A 297 -15.43 -7.86 -29.12
N THR A 298 -14.70 -6.87 -28.60
CA THR A 298 -13.43 -6.39 -29.16
C THR A 298 -12.22 -6.62 -28.24
N PHE A 299 -12.43 -7.20 -27.07
CA PHE A 299 -11.37 -7.66 -26.19
C PHE A 299 -10.52 -8.72 -26.88
N SER A 300 -9.33 -8.35 -27.34
CA SER A 300 -8.40 -9.32 -27.91
C SER A 300 -7.61 -9.99 -26.79
N GLN A 301 -7.74 -11.31 -26.69
CA GLN A 301 -6.88 -12.15 -25.85
C GLN A 301 -5.39 -11.86 -26.10
N GLU A 302 -5.04 -11.48 -27.33
CA GLU A 302 -3.68 -11.07 -27.70
C GLU A 302 -3.17 -9.86 -26.89
N MET A 303 -4.00 -8.85 -26.65
CA MET A 303 -3.59 -7.67 -25.88
C MET A 303 -3.35 -8.02 -24.41
N ALA A 304 -4.20 -8.88 -23.87
CA ALA A 304 -4.05 -9.46 -22.55
C ALA A 304 -2.76 -10.27 -22.41
N ASP A 305 -2.51 -11.21 -23.33
CA ASP A 305 -1.33 -12.05 -23.35
C ASP A 305 -0.05 -11.21 -23.46
N ARG A 306 -0.07 -10.13 -24.28
CA ARG A 306 1.03 -9.17 -24.38
C ARG A 306 1.32 -8.46 -23.07
N MET A 307 0.28 -7.98 -22.38
CA MET A 307 0.44 -7.32 -21.09
C MET A 307 0.94 -8.29 -20.02
N GLU A 308 0.41 -9.50 -19.95
CA GLU A 308 0.86 -10.53 -19.01
C GLU A 308 2.32 -10.93 -19.27
N ALA A 309 2.71 -11.10 -20.53
CA ALA A 309 4.08 -11.40 -20.92
C ALA A 309 5.05 -10.29 -20.46
N PHE A 310 4.70 -9.02 -20.73
CA PHE A 310 5.50 -7.88 -20.29
C PHE A 310 5.64 -7.81 -18.76
N ILE A 311 4.52 -8.01 -18.04
CA ILE A 311 4.53 -8.02 -16.57
C ILE A 311 5.38 -9.17 -16.04
N ALA A 312 5.23 -10.37 -16.59
CA ALA A 312 5.98 -11.55 -16.13
C ALA A 312 7.49 -11.42 -16.40
N GLU A 313 7.87 -10.77 -17.50
CA GLU A 313 9.26 -10.53 -17.88
C GLU A 313 9.95 -9.49 -16.99
N HIS A 314 9.32 -8.33 -16.80
CA HIS A 314 9.96 -7.18 -16.13
C HIS A 314 9.61 -7.05 -14.64
N TYR A 315 8.50 -7.63 -14.21
CA TYR A 315 8.00 -7.56 -12.83
C TYR A 315 7.64 -8.95 -12.28
N PRO A 316 8.60 -9.89 -12.24
CA PRO A 316 8.33 -11.22 -11.71
C PRO A 316 7.96 -11.15 -10.21
N PRO A 317 7.04 -12.01 -9.73
CA PRO A 317 6.69 -12.07 -8.31
C PRO A 317 7.94 -12.24 -7.42
N PRO A 318 8.04 -11.52 -6.28
CA PRO A 318 6.96 -10.77 -5.63
C PRO A 318 6.87 -9.28 -6.03
N ALA A 319 7.62 -8.83 -7.05
CA ALA A 319 7.61 -7.43 -7.44
C ALA A 319 6.21 -6.98 -7.90
N ALA A 320 5.76 -5.83 -7.40
CA ALA A 320 4.53 -5.23 -7.90
C ALA A 320 4.78 -4.64 -9.30
N PRO A 321 3.90 -4.85 -10.28
CA PRO A 321 4.07 -4.26 -11.60
C PRO A 321 4.05 -2.73 -11.53
N ASN A 322 5.00 -2.07 -12.19
CA ASN A 322 4.93 -0.63 -12.39
C ASN A 322 3.97 -0.34 -13.56
N PHE A 323 2.72 -0.01 -13.23
CA PHE A 323 1.70 0.23 -14.24
C PHE A 323 1.95 1.46 -15.12
N ASN A 324 2.87 2.36 -14.75
CA ASN A 324 3.31 3.42 -15.67
C ASN A 324 4.06 2.83 -16.86
N ALA A 325 5.02 1.92 -16.61
CA ALA A 325 5.72 1.21 -17.66
C ALA A 325 4.79 0.32 -18.49
N VAL A 326 3.87 -0.40 -17.84
CA VAL A 326 2.85 -1.20 -18.55
C VAL A 326 2.00 -0.32 -19.47
N SER A 327 1.55 0.84 -18.96
CA SER A 327 0.78 1.82 -19.73
C SER A 327 1.56 2.36 -20.93
N ASN A 328 2.85 2.66 -20.75
CA ASN A 328 3.73 3.15 -21.80
C ASN A 328 4.05 2.07 -22.85
N TYR A 329 4.28 0.84 -22.42
CA TYR A 329 4.53 -0.30 -23.30
C TYR A 329 3.31 -0.66 -24.15
N MET A 330 2.13 -0.72 -23.51
CA MET A 330 0.87 -1.03 -24.18
C MET A 330 0.30 0.16 -24.96
N TRP A 331 0.80 1.36 -24.68
CA TRP A 331 0.25 2.64 -25.15
C TRP A 331 -1.26 2.82 -24.83
N ILE A 332 -1.64 2.39 -23.63
CA ILE A 332 -3.01 2.42 -23.09
C ILE A 332 -3.01 3.23 -21.79
N ASP A 333 -4.13 3.90 -21.46
CA ASP A 333 -4.28 4.60 -20.17
C ASP A 333 -3.93 3.71 -18.98
N ILE A 334 -3.19 4.26 -18.02
CA ILE A 334 -2.72 3.52 -16.84
C ILE A 334 -3.84 2.87 -16.04
N ASN A 335 -4.99 3.54 -15.89
CA ASN A 335 -6.11 3.01 -15.12
C ASN A 335 -6.76 1.82 -15.83
N ASP A 336 -6.70 1.82 -17.16
CA ASP A 336 -7.26 0.76 -17.98
C ASP A 336 -6.35 -0.47 -17.98
N CYS A 337 -5.02 -0.30 -18.02
CA CYS A 337 -4.07 -1.40 -17.79
C CYS A 337 -4.26 -2.03 -16.40
N ILE A 338 -4.49 -1.22 -15.36
CA ILE A 338 -4.79 -1.72 -14.01
C ILE A 338 -6.08 -2.54 -14.02
N ARG A 339 -7.14 -2.04 -14.67
CA ARG A 339 -8.42 -2.75 -14.78
C ARG A 339 -8.28 -4.07 -15.55
N MET A 340 -7.60 -4.05 -16.69
CA MET A 340 -7.34 -5.23 -17.50
C MET A 340 -6.55 -6.29 -16.72
N ALA A 341 -5.52 -5.87 -15.99
CA ALA A 341 -4.74 -6.79 -15.15
C ALA A 341 -5.58 -7.37 -14.01
N GLY A 342 -6.54 -6.61 -13.46
CA GLY A 342 -7.53 -7.12 -12.53
C GLY A 342 -8.41 -8.21 -13.14
N MET A 343 -8.94 -7.97 -14.35
CA MET A 343 -9.80 -8.94 -15.04
C MET A 343 -9.07 -10.24 -15.42
N LEU A 344 -7.83 -10.17 -15.91
CA LEU A 344 -7.07 -11.33 -16.37
C LEU A 344 -6.63 -12.27 -15.26
N ARG A 345 -6.44 -11.70 -14.08
CA ARG A 345 -6.20 -12.47 -12.88
C ARG A 345 -7.42 -13.31 -12.48
N GLY A 346 -8.60 -13.01 -13.03
CA GLY A 346 -9.85 -13.74 -12.82
C GLY A 346 -10.73 -13.04 -11.78
N GLU A 347 -12.05 -13.16 -11.91
CA GLU A 347 -12.95 -12.78 -10.83
C GLU A 347 -12.74 -13.76 -9.66
N PHE A 348 -12.54 -13.24 -8.46
CA PHE A 348 -12.57 -14.06 -7.24
C PHE A 348 -13.94 -14.74 -7.15
N GLU A 349 -13.97 -16.07 -7.29
CA GLU A 349 -15.22 -16.83 -7.20
C GLU A 349 -15.75 -16.79 -5.76
N TRP A 350 -16.90 -16.13 -5.59
CA TRP A 350 -17.58 -16.04 -4.31
C TRP A 350 -18.35 -17.32 -4.00
N THR A 351 -17.64 -18.32 -3.51
CA THR A 351 -18.26 -19.52 -2.93
C THR A 351 -19.01 -19.17 -1.64
N ASP A 352 -20.01 -19.98 -1.28
CA ASP A 352 -20.73 -19.82 -0.01
C ASP A 352 -19.77 -19.92 1.20
N GLU A 353 -18.70 -20.69 1.07
CA GLU A 353 -17.62 -20.77 2.07
C GLU A 353 -16.82 -19.48 2.17
N ALA A 354 -16.43 -18.85 1.05
CA ALA A 354 -15.75 -17.55 1.05
C ALA A 354 -16.64 -16.46 1.68
N ARG A 355 -17.95 -16.47 1.39
CA ARG A 355 -18.93 -15.55 2.01
C ARG A 355 -19.06 -15.79 3.51
N ALA A 356 -19.26 -17.04 3.94
CA ALA A 356 -19.36 -17.40 5.36
C ALA A 356 -18.09 -17.04 6.13
N ARG A 357 -16.93 -17.22 5.49
CA ARG A 357 -15.63 -16.86 6.06
C ARG A 357 -15.46 -15.35 6.24
N VAL A 358 -15.86 -14.54 5.26
CA VAL A 358 -15.92 -13.07 5.39
C VAL A 358 -16.79 -12.66 6.56
N VAL A 359 -17.98 -13.25 6.69
CA VAL A 359 -18.89 -12.94 7.80
C VAL A 359 -18.24 -13.24 9.15
N ARG A 360 -17.64 -14.44 9.32
CA ARG A 360 -16.92 -14.81 10.55
C ARG A 360 -15.80 -13.82 10.88
N MET A 361 -14.98 -13.45 9.91
CA MET A 361 -13.88 -12.51 10.14
C MET A 361 -14.38 -11.09 10.44
N ARG A 362 -15.52 -10.67 9.86
CA ARG A 362 -16.16 -9.39 10.22
C ARG A 362 -16.72 -9.40 11.63
N GLU A 363 -17.31 -10.52 12.07
CA GLU A 363 -17.80 -10.69 13.44
C GLU A 363 -16.66 -10.65 14.46
N GLN A 364 -15.47 -11.12 14.08
CA GLN A 364 -14.23 -10.99 14.85
C GLN A 364 -13.65 -9.56 14.87
N GLY A 365 -14.32 -8.60 14.21
CA GLY A 365 -13.93 -7.18 14.20
C GLY A 365 -12.88 -6.81 13.15
N MET A 366 -12.46 -7.74 12.28
CA MET A 366 -11.48 -7.45 11.24
C MET A 366 -12.05 -6.48 10.20
N THR A 367 -11.24 -5.52 9.77
CA THR A 367 -11.57 -4.60 8.69
C THR A 367 -11.63 -5.33 7.34
N TYR A 368 -12.35 -4.79 6.36
CA TYR A 368 -12.39 -5.38 5.00
C TYR A 368 -11.00 -5.51 4.37
N LYS A 369 -10.08 -4.61 4.74
CA LYS A 369 -8.67 -4.67 4.37
C LYS A 369 -7.95 -5.87 4.99
N GLU A 370 -8.19 -6.18 6.25
CA GLU A 370 -7.59 -7.37 6.90
C GLU A 370 -8.19 -8.66 6.34
N ILE A 371 -9.49 -8.68 6.08
CA ILE A 371 -10.20 -9.83 5.51
C ILE A 371 -9.72 -10.12 4.09
N ALA A 372 -9.64 -9.09 3.24
CA ALA A 372 -9.13 -9.24 1.89
C ALA A 372 -7.72 -9.84 1.87
N ARG A 373 -6.85 -9.41 2.80
CA ARG A 373 -5.51 -10.01 2.96
C ARG A 373 -5.57 -11.48 3.35
N GLN A 374 -6.45 -11.87 4.26
CA GLN A 374 -6.55 -13.27 4.71
C GLN A 374 -7.17 -14.19 3.66
N LEU A 375 -8.09 -13.69 2.83
CA LEU A 375 -8.67 -14.48 1.72
C LEU A 375 -7.65 -14.72 0.61
N ILE A 376 -6.77 -13.74 0.34
CA ILE A 376 -5.72 -13.85 -0.70
C ILE A 376 -4.62 -14.85 -0.31
N VAL A 377 -4.40 -15.08 0.99
CA VAL A 377 -3.34 -15.97 1.48
C VAL A 377 -3.74 -17.46 1.44
N ASP A 378 -5.04 -17.77 1.43
CA ASP A 378 -5.52 -19.11 1.74
C ASP A 378 -6.10 -19.89 0.53
N GLU A 379 -6.23 -19.26 -0.64
CA GLU A 379 -6.58 -19.95 -1.88
C GLU A 379 -5.35 -20.03 -2.79
N ASN A 380 -5.03 -21.24 -3.24
CA ASN A 380 -3.88 -21.61 -4.09
C ASN A 380 -3.84 -20.92 -5.48
N SER A 381 -4.42 -19.74 -5.65
CA SER A 381 -4.38 -18.98 -6.89
C SER A 381 -3.82 -17.58 -6.60
N GLY A 382 -2.55 -17.35 -6.97
CA GLY A 382 -1.89 -16.04 -6.91
C GLY A 382 -2.48 -15.03 -7.90
N LYS A 383 -3.80 -14.87 -7.86
CA LYS A 383 -4.64 -14.40 -8.97
C LYS A 383 -5.69 -13.37 -8.54
N VAL A 384 -5.54 -12.69 -7.40
CA VAL A 384 -6.48 -11.59 -7.07
C VAL A 384 -5.78 -10.40 -6.42
N SER A 385 -6.11 -9.21 -6.93
CA SER A 385 -5.69 -7.93 -6.36
C SER A 385 -6.37 -7.67 -5.02
N PHE A 386 -5.57 -7.23 -4.05
CA PHE A 386 -6.03 -6.76 -2.73
C PHE A 386 -7.18 -5.75 -2.79
N LEU A 387 -7.19 -4.87 -3.80
CA LEU A 387 -8.23 -3.86 -3.99
C LEU A 387 -9.56 -4.47 -4.46
N ASP A 388 -9.50 -5.48 -5.32
CA ASP A 388 -10.70 -6.12 -5.88
C ASP A 388 -11.41 -6.98 -4.83
N VAL A 389 -10.66 -7.75 -4.03
CA VAL A 389 -11.23 -8.49 -2.89
C VAL A 389 -11.81 -7.53 -1.86
N ALA A 390 -11.14 -6.41 -1.55
CA ALA A 390 -11.66 -5.46 -0.57
C ALA A 390 -12.98 -4.79 -1.01
N GLU A 391 -13.12 -4.44 -2.29
CA GLU A 391 -14.34 -3.83 -2.82
C GLU A 391 -15.45 -4.87 -3.04
N LEU A 392 -15.11 -6.11 -3.41
CA LEU A 392 -16.06 -7.23 -3.49
C LEU A 392 -16.57 -7.68 -2.11
N VAL A 393 -15.69 -7.78 -1.10
CA VAL A 393 -16.06 -8.04 0.30
C VAL A 393 -17.04 -6.97 0.79
N LYS A 394 -16.77 -5.70 0.44
CA LYS A 394 -17.66 -4.58 0.75
C LYS A 394 -18.99 -4.70 0.01
N ARG A 395 -19.02 -5.11 -1.27
CA ARG A 395 -20.26 -5.35 -2.04
C ARG A 395 -21.08 -6.53 -1.51
N ALA A 396 -20.44 -7.65 -1.15
CA ALA A 396 -21.09 -8.81 -0.53
C ALA A 396 -21.75 -8.43 0.81
N PHE A 397 -21.07 -7.60 1.61
CA PHE A 397 -21.63 -7.06 2.86
C PHE A 397 -22.65 -5.93 2.65
N VAL A 398 -22.63 -5.25 1.50
CA VAL A 398 -23.67 -4.28 1.11
C VAL A 398 -24.90 -4.99 0.55
N GLY A 399 -24.77 -6.18 -0.03
CA GLY A 399 -25.91 -7.04 -0.40
C GLY A 399 -26.75 -7.48 0.81
N THR A 400 -26.12 -7.80 1.94
CA THR A 400 -26.85 -8.02 3.21
C THR A 400 -27.49 -6.73 3.75
N LYS A 401 -26.97 -5.55 3.38
CA LYS A 401 -27.59 -4.26 3.67
C LYS A 401 -28.82 -3.99 2.78
N SER A 402 -28.85 -4.44 1.53
CA SER A 402 -30.04 -4.29 0.67
C SER A 402 -31.19 -5.22 1.10
N MET A 403 -30.90 -6.40 1.64
CA MET A 403 -31.91 -7.27 2.25
C MET A 403 -32.60 -6.63 3.46
N THR A 404 -31.86 -5.85 4.25
CA THR A 404 -32.47 -5.03 5.32
C THR A 404 -33.14 -3.75 4.81
N GLU A 405 -32.87 -3.28 3.58
CA GLU A 405 -33.59 -2.14 2.96
C GLU A 405 -34.90 -2.57 2.30
N ALA A 406 -34.99 -3.82 1.84
CA ALA A 406 -36.23 -4.44 1.38
C ALA A 406 -37.21 -4.75 2.54
N ALA A 407 -36.69 -4.92 3.76
CA ALA A 407 -37.50 -5.07 4.96
C ALA A 407 -37.68 -3.71 5.65
N ASP A 408 -38.90 -3.35 6.05
CA ASP A 408 -39.19 -2.06 6.71
C ASP A 408 -38.39 -1.91 8.02
N LYS A 409 -37.23 -1.23 7.94
CA LYS A 409 -36.25 -1.09 9.01
C LYS A 409 -36.82 -0.43 10.26
N ASP A 410 -37.72 0.52 10.05
CA ASP A 410 -38.31 1.29 11.14
C ASP A 410 -39.38 0.47 11.85
N GLN A 411 -40.12 -0.39 11.12
CA GLN A 411 -41.03 -1.35 11.73
C GLN A 411 -40.27 -2.42 12.51
N ILE A 412 -39.22 -3.01 11.94
CA ILE A 412 -38.40 -4.01 12.63
C ILE A 412 -37.79 -3.43 13.91
N ALA A 413 -37.29 -2.18 13.86
CA ALA A 413 -36.75 -1.53 15.04
C ALA A 413 -37.83 -1.30 16.10
N ARG A 414 -39.05 -0.90 15.71
CA ARG A 414 -40.20 -0.75 16.62
C ARG A 414 -40.63 -2.08 17.24
N ASP A 415 -40.67 -3.16 16.47
CA ASP A 415 -41.04 -4.49 16.95
C ASP A 415 -40.02 -5.03 17.98
N ILE A 416 -38.72 -4.78 17.74
CA ILE A 416 -37.67 -5.15 18.70
C ILE A 416 -37.76 -4.31 19.97
N LEU A 417 -37.97 -2.98 19.84
CA LEU A 417 -38.03 -2.08 21.00
C LEU A 417 -39.29 -2.25 21.85
N SER A 418 -40.39 -2.69 21.25
CA SER A 418 -41.63 -3.04 21.95
C SER A 418 -41.59 -4.46 22.57
N GLY A 419 -40.56 -5.25 22.27
CA GLY A 419 -40.44 -6.64 22.71
C GLY A 419 -41.29 -7.63 21.93
N ALA A 420 -41.93 -7.22 20.82
CA ALA A 420 -42.73 -8.08 19.96
C ALA A 420 -41.89 -9.14 19.20
N THR A 421 -40.59 -8.89 19.03
CA THR A 421 -39.62 -9.86 18.49
C THR A 421 -38.22 -9.58 19.06
N THR A 422 -37.32 -10.53 18.94
CA THR A 422 -35.91 -10.35 19.31
C THR A 422 -35.02 -10.04 18.11
N ALA A 423 -33.90 -9.34 18.34
CA ALA A 423 -32.90 -9.10 17.30
C ALA A 423 -32.35 -10.39 16.68
N ALA A 424 -32.27 -11.48 17.46
CA ALA A 424 -31.81 -12.78 17.00
C ALA A 424 -32.84 -13.49 16.09
N GLU A 425 -34.14 -13.38 16.36
CA GLU A 425 -35.19 -13.91 15.49
C GLU A 425 -35.25 -13.17 14.15
N VAL A 426 -35.15 -11.85 14.19
CA VAL A 426 -35.10 -11.01 12.98
C VAL A 426 -33.86 -11.31 12.16
N ALA A 427 -32.70 -11.45 12.81
CA ALA A 427 -31.44 -11.82 12.17
C ALA A 427 -31.55 -13.16 11.44
N ARG A 428 -32.14 -14.17 12.08
CA ARG A 428 -32.39 -15.47 11.48
C ARG A 428 -33.38 -15.41 10.31
N ARG A 429 -34.46 -14.63 10.44
CA ARG A 429 -35.48 -14.47 9.39
C ARG A 429 -34.94 -13.81 8.13
N LEU A 430 -34.03 -12.86 8.29
CA LEU A 430 -33.45 -12.09 7.19
C LEU A 430 -32.10 -12.65 6.70
N ASP A 431 -31.65 -13.75 7.30
CA ASP A 431 -30.33 -14.35 7.07
C ASP A 431 -29.18 -13.32 7.15
N VAL A 432 -29.17 -12.53 8.22
CA VAL A 432 -28.15 -11.50 8.49
C VAL A 432 -27.58 -11.65 9.89
N PRO A 433 -26.35 -11.16 10.15
CA PRO A 433 -25.78 -11.20 11.50
C PRO A 433 -26.60 -10.39 12.52
N THR A 434 -26.80 -10.94 13.72
CA THR A 434 -27.52 -10.27 14.82
C THR A 434 -26.93 -8.90 15.15
N THR A 435 -25.60 -8.75 15.04
CA THR A 435 -24.90 -7.48 15.27
C THR A 435 -25.35 -6.36 14.33
N LEU A 436 -25.76 -6.70 13.10
CA LEU A 436 -26.25 -5.76 12.11
C LEU A 436 -27.65 -5.25 12.49
N VAL A 437 -28.52 -6.16 12.95
CA VAL A 437 -29.85 -5.83 13.48
C VAL A 437 -29.74 -4.96 14.74
N THR A 438 -28.87 -5.31 15.68
CA THR A 438 -28.65 -4.50 16.90
C THR A 438 -28.12 -3.11 16.58
N ARG A 439 -27.19 -3.00 15.62
CA ARG A 439 -26.66 -1.68 15.18
C ARG A 439 -27.73 -0.84 14.49
N MET A 440 -28.64 -1.47 13.73
CA MET A 440 -29.78 -0.79 13.12
C MET A 440 -30.73 -0.23 14.18
N VAL A 441 -31.11 -1.04 15.18
CA VAL A 441 -31.95 -0.61 16.31
C VAL A 441 -31.29 0.55 17.07
N GLY A 442 -29.99 0.46 17.37
CA GLY A 442 -29.27 1.54 18.05
C GLY A 442 -29.25 2.87 17.26
N LYS A 443 -29.17 2.80 15.93
CA LYS A 443 -29.30 4.00 15.07
C LYS A 443 -30.71 4.57 15.09
N PHE A 444 -31.73 3.71 15.09
CA PHE A 444 -33.13 4.12 15.17
C PHE A 444 -33.44 4.80 16.51
N GLN A 445 -33.03 4.22 17.64
CA GLN A 445 -33.13 4.86 18.97
C GLN A 445 -32.43 6.23 19.01
N SER A 446 -31.23 6.33 18.41
CA SER A 446 -30.49 7.60 18.37
C SER A 446 -31.16 8.70 17.54
N ARG A 447 -32.13 8.35 16.68
CA ARG A 447 -32.97 9.29 15.92
C ARG A 447 -34.27 9.62 16.65
N MET A 448 -34.84 8.66 17.38
CA MET A 448 -36.04 8.83 18.20
C MET A 448 -35.79 9.78 19.38
N HIS A 449 -34.59 9.75 19.97
CA HIS A 449 -34.22 10.68 21.02
C HIS A 449 -33.58 11.93 20.41
N SER A 450 -34.30 13.05 20.48
CA SER A 450 -33.69 14.35 20.20
C SER A 450 -32.49 14.54 21.12
N LYS A 451 -31.32 14.82 20.56
CA LYS A 451 -30.12 15.20 21.33
C LYS A 451 -30.22 16.61 21.90
N ILE A 452 -31.28 17.34 21.56
CA ILE A 452 -31.54 18.71 21.98
C ILE A 452 -32.93 18.69 22.61
N TRP A 453 -32.97 18.88 23.93
CA TRP A 453 -34.24 19.00 24.63
C TRP A 453 -34.89 20.29 24.15
N THR A 454 -36.17 20.23 23.81
CA THR A 454 -36.92 21.46 23.54
C THR A 454 -37.00 22.29 24.83
N SER A 455 -37.16 23.60 24.70
CA SER A 455 -37.36 24.48 25.86
C SER A 455 -38.52 23.99 26.75
N GLN A 456 -39.56 23.43 26.14
CA GLN A 456 -40.73 22.89 26.83
C GLN A 456 -40.44 21.57 27.59
N GLU A 457 -39.67 20.64 27.02
CA GLU A 457 -39.22 19.42 27.71
C GLU A 457 -38.25 19.76 28.87
N THR A 458 -37.44 20.81 28.70
CA THR A 458 -36.52 21.29 29.73
C THR A 458 -37.27 21.95 30.89
N GLU A 459 -38.30 22.76 30.60
CA GLU A 459 -39.17 23.36 31.62
C GLU A 459 -39.98 22.32 32.40
N GLN A 460 -40.49 21.27 31.75
CA GLN A 460 -41.21 20.18 32.43
C GLN A 460 -40.33 19.38 33.38
N LEU A 461 -39.04 19.22 33.07
CA LEU A 461 -38.07 18.51 33.91
C LEU A 461 -37.49 19.36 35.04
N LEU A 462 -37.56 20.68 34.94
CA LEU A 462 -37.14 21.63 35.99
C LEU A 462 -38.31 22.12 36.86
N GLY A 463 -39.55 21.81 36.48
CA GLY A 463 -40.79 22.23 37.16
C GLY A 463 -41.27 21.30 38.29
N HIS A 464 -40.47 20.32 38.69
CA HIS A 464 -40.68 19.43 39.84
C HIS A 464 -39.41 19.40 40.68
#